data_AF-A0A931PQI3-F1
#
_entry.id   AF-A0A931PQI3-F1
#
_cell.length_a   1.000
_cell.length_b   1.000
_cell.length_c   1.000
_cell.angle_alpha   90.00
_cell.angle_beta   90.00
_cell.angle_gamma   90.00
#
_symmetry.space_group_name_H-M   'P 1'
#
loop_
_entity.id
_entity.type
_entity.pdbx_description
1 polymer ?
#
loop_
_entity_poly.entity_id
_entity_poly.type
_entity_poly.pdbx_seq_one_letter_code
_entity_poly.pdbx_strand_id
1 'polypeptide(L)'
;MKKAIVTTVGTTLQPTNDFLERSFGELREECTQVLELLTQLRNLPEGDERDTFEGKLYASLSHLQLEAKDILKEWDRLTDRLPD
;
A
#
# COMPACT_ATOMS: atom_id res chain seq x y z
N MET A 1 0.52 -44.14 25.34
CA MET A 1 0.79 -42.75 24.92
C MET A 1 0.91 -42.74 23.40
N LYS A 2 -0.05 -42.13 22.68
CA LYS A 2 0.01 -42.02 21.22
C LYS A 2 0.79 -40.75 20.87
N LYS A 3 1.94 -40.88 20.21
CA LYS A 3 2.71 -39.76 19.66
C LYS A 3 1.85 -39.08 18.60
N ALA A 4 1.59 -37.79 18.76
CA ALA A 4 1.05 -36.97 17.70
C ALA A 4 2.09 -36.87 16.59
N ILE A 5 1.74 -37.34 15.40
CA ILE A 5 2.49 -37.07 14.18
C ILE A 5 2.06 -35.67 13.76
N VAL A 6 2.92 -34.68 13.99
CA VAL A 6 2.75 -33.35 13.40
C VAL A 6 3.17 -33.48 11.95
N THR A 7 2.20 -33.75 11.08
CA THR A 7 2.40 -33.69 9.64
C THR A 7 2.50 -32.21 9.27
N THR A 8 3.71 -31.68 9.14
CA THR A 8 3.96 -30.40 8.48
C THR A 8 3.66 -30.58 7.00
N VAL A 9 2.37 -30.52 6.65
CA VAL A 9 1.93 -30.41 5.27
C VAL A 9 2.35 -29.02 4.83
N GLY A 10 3.29 -28.97 3.87
CA GLY A 10 3.79 -27.75 3.26
C GLY A 10 2.64 -26.83 2.90
N THR A 11 2.46 -25.81 3.72
CA THR A 11 1.43 -24.80 3.53
C THR A 11 2.05 -23.83 2.56
N THR A 12 1.65 -23.91 1.30
CA THR A 12 1.94 -22.83 0.35
C THR A 12 1.38 -21.56 0.97
N LEU A 13 2.25 -20.75 1.56
CA LEU A 13 1.85 -19.51 2.19
C LEU A 13 1.27 -18.63 1.10
N GLN A 14 0.01 -18.23 1.27
CA GLN A 14 -0.52 -17.14 0.48
C GLN A 14 0.25 -15.89 0.91
N PRO A 15 1.04 -15.27 0.03
CA PRO A 15 1.91 -14.14 0.39
C PRO A 15 1.09 -12.84 0.56
N THR A 16 -0.21 -12.96 0.80
CA THR A 16 -1.16 -11.86 0.83
C THR A 16 -2.44 -12.30 1.55
N ASN A 17 -3.27 -11.33 1.90
CA ASN A 17 -4.63 -11.50 2.39
C ASN A 17 -5.53 -10.44 1.73
N ASP A 18 -6.85 -10.54 1.90
CA ASP A 18 -7.80 -9.60 1.29
C ASP A 18 -7.47 -8.13 1.59
N PHE A 19 -6.94 -7.85 2.80
CA PHE A 19 -6.53 -6.50 3.17
C PHE A 19 -5.36 -6.03 2.31
N LEU A 20 -4.28 -6.81 2.22
CA LEU A 20 -3.10 -6.45 1.41
C LEU A 20 -3.43 -6.37 -0.08
N GLU A 21 -4.22 -7.29 -0.62
CA GLU A 21 -4.61 -7.23 -2.04
C GLU A 21 -5.36 -5.94 -2.36
N ARG A 22 -6.33 -5.57 -1.52
CA ARG A 22 -7.07 -4.32 -1.67
C ARG A 22 -6.15 -3.10 -1.49
N SER A 23 -5.37 -3.07 -0.41
CA SER A 23 -4.51 -1.93 -0.09
C SER A 23 -3.40 -1.73 -1.12
N PHE A 24 -2.87 -2.79 -1.75
CA PHE A 24 -1.96 -2.63 -2.90
C PHE A 24 -2.68 -2.07 -4.14
N GLY A 25 -3.96 -2.40 -4.33
CA GLY A 25 -4.80 -1.76 -5.34
C GLY A 25 -4.94 -0.26 -5.11
N GLU A 26 -5.31 0.13 -3.88
CA GLU A 26 -5.42 1.53 -3.44
C GLU A 26 -4.09 2.27 -3.55
N LEU A 27 -2.98 1.65 -3.14
CA LEU A 27 -1.63 2.22 -3.26
C LEU A 27 -1.26 2.51 -4.73
N ARG A 28 -1.61 1.60 -5.65
CA ARG A 28 -1.38 1.79 -7.09
C ARG A 28 -2.20 2.95 -7.64
N GLU A 29 -3.46 3.04 -7.25
CA GLU A 29 -4.36 4.12 -7.66
C GLU A 29 -3.84 5.48 -7.17
N GLU A 30 -3.44 5.56 -5.90
CA GLU A 30 -2.91 6.80 -5.33
C GLU A 30 -1.57 7.21 -5.95
N CYS A 31 -0.67 6.24 -6.23
CA CYS A 31 0.55 6.51 -7.01
C CYS A 31 0.23 7.10 -8.38
N THR A 32 -0.81 6.59 -9.05
CA THR A 32 -1.24 7.08 -10.37
C THR A 32 -1.74 8.52 -10.26
N GLN A 33 -2.59 8.79 -9.27
CA GLN A 33 -3.11 10.13 -8.98
C GLN A 33 -1.98 11.15 -8.74
N VAL A 34 -0.96 10.79 -7.94
CA VAL A 34 0.23 11.64 -7.70
C VAL A 34 0.93 11.99 -9.01
N LEU A 35 1.16 11.01 -9.90
CA LEU A 35 1.83 11.22 -11.18
C LEU A 35 1.00 12.11 -12.13
N GLU A 36 -0.32 11.95 -12.14
CA GLU A 36 -1.23 12.79 -12.92
C GLU A 36 -1.24 14.24 -12.41
N LEU A 37 -1.29 14.44 -11.10
CA LEU A 37 -1.22 15.78 -10.48
C LEU A 37 0.10 16.48 -10.80
N LEU A 38 1.24 15.75 -10.70
CA LEU A 38 2.54 16.27 -11.08
C LEU A 38 2.60 16.65 -12.56
N THR A 39 1.99 15.85 -13.44
CA THR A 39 1.94 16.15 -14.88
C THR A 39 1.14 17.41 -15.16
N GLN A 40 0.01 17.61 -14.47
CA GLN A 40 -0.81 18.81 -14.59
C GLN A 40 -0.05 20.05 -14.08
N LEU A 41 0.55 19.96 -12.88
CA LEU A 41 1.28 21.05 -12.23
C LEU A 41 2.49 21.56 -13.03
N ARG A 42 3.12 20.73 -13.86
CA ARG A 42 4.24 21.14 -14.73
C ARG A 42 3.84 22.18 -15.78
N ASN A 43 2.58 22.20 -16.19
CA ASN A 43 2.09 23.06 -17.26
C ASN A 43 1.22 24.22 -16.74
N LEU A 44 0.91 24.23 -15.44
CA LEU A 44 0.09 25.25 -14.81
C LEU A 44 0.92 26.47 -14.40
N PRO A 45 0.59 27.68 -14.86
CA PRO A 45 1.21 28.90 -14.36
C PRO A 45 0.84 29.14 -12.89
N GLU A 46 1.54 30.05 -12.23
CA GLU A 46 1.18 30.48 -10.86
C GLU A 46 -0.23 31.07 -10.81
N GLY A 47 -0.95 30.78 -9.71
CA GLY A 47 -2.31 31.28 -9.46
C GLY A 47 -3.18 30.27 -8.71
N ASP A 48 -4.41 30.68 -8.39
CA ASP A 48 -5.34 29.92 -7.53
C ASP A 48 -5.62 28.48 -8.01
N GLU A 49 -5.62 28.26 -9.32
CA GLU A 49 -5.79 26.91 -9.89
C GLU A 49 -4.59 26.02 -9.54
N ARG A 50 -3.37 26.54 -9.69
CA ARG A 50 -2.15 25.83 -9.32
C ARG A 50 -2.14 25.50 -7.83
N ASP A 51 -2.47 26.47 -6.96
CA ASP A 51 -2.54 26.27 -5.51
C ASP A 51 -3.52 25.14 -5.15
N THR A 52 -4.65 25.06 -5.86
CA THR A 52 -5.62 23.98 -5.69
C THR A 52 -5.02 22.62 -6.05
N PHE A 53 -4.28 22.53 -7.16
CA PHE A 53 -3.60 21.29 -7.56
C PHE A 53 -2.45 20.90 -6.64
N GLU A 54 -1.71 21.88 -6.11
CA GLU A 54 -0.65 21.66 -5.13
C GLU A 54 -1.24 21.14 -3.81
N GLY A 55 -2.38 21.69 -3.37
CA GLY A 55 -3.12 21.17 -2.21
C GLY A 55 -3.60 19.74 -2.41
N LYS A 56 -4.12 19.40 -3.60
CA LYS A 56 -4.49 18.03 -3.95
C LYS A 56 -3.27 17.10 -3.94
N LEU A 57 -2.15 17.52 -4.50
CA LEU A 57 -0.90 16.73 -4.49
C LEU A 57 -0.44 16.47 -3.07
N TYR A 58 -0.47 17.48 -2.20
CA TYR A 58 -0.11 17.31 -0.80
C TYR A 58 -1.03 16.31 -0.08
N ALA A 59 -2.34 16.39 -0.31
CA ALA A 59 -3.30 15.44 0.25
C ALA A 59 -3.02 14.01 -0.24
N SER A 60 -2.80 13.82 -1.54
CA SER A 60 -2.48 12.53 -2.14
C SER A 60 -1.18 11.91 -1.60
N LEU A 61 -0.11 12.71 -1.48
CA LEU A 61 1.15 12.25 -0.89
C LEU A 61 1.00 11.87 0.59
N SER A 62 0.18 12.63 1.33
CA SER A 62 -0.11 12.32 2.74
C SER A 62 -0.90 11.02 2.88
N HIS A 63 -1.88 10.80 2.00
CA HIS A 63 -2.65 9.55 1.97
C HIS A 63 -1.76 8.36 1.61
N LEU A 64 -0.95 8.49 0.55
CA LEU A 64 0.02 7.46 0.15
C LEU A 64 0.97 7.06 1.29
N GLN A 65 1.43 8.03 2.08
CA GLN A 65 2.27 7.78 3.24
C GLN A 65 1.56 6.92 4.30
N LEU A 66 0.27 7.20 4.57
CA LEU A 66 -0.52 6.46 5.54
C LEU A 66 -0.80 5.03 5.04
N GLU A 67 -1.20 4.86 3.79
CA GLU A 67 -1.46 3.55 3.19
C GLU A 67 -0.21 2.67 3.20
N ALA A 68 0.93 3.21 2.77
CA ALA A 68 2.19 2.47 2.77
C ALA A 68 2.57 1.98 4.18
N LYS A 69 2.30 2.79 5.21
CA LYS A 69 2.57 2.42 6.61
C LYS A 69 1.66 1.28 7.07
N ASP A 70 0.38 1.31 6.73
CA ASP A 70 -0.57 0.28 7.13
C ASP A 70 -0.34 -1.04 6.38
N ILE A 71 0.03 -0.96 5.10
CA ILE A 71 0.48 -2.12 4.30
C ILE A 71 1.71 -2.76 4.94
N LEU A 72 2.75 -1.99 5.26
CA LEU A 72 3.96 -2.52 5.90
C LEU A 72 3.64 -3.22 7.22
N LYS A 73 2.79 -2.61 8.05
CA LYS A 73 2.38 -3.20 9.32
C LYS A 73 1.68 -4.54 9.15
N GLU A 74 0.83 -4.70 8.14
CA GLU A 74 0.16 -5.97 7.88
C GLU A 74 1.10 -6.98 7.21
N TRP A 75 2.00 -6.52 6.34
CA TRP A 75 3.06 -7.33 5.77
C TRP A 75 3.95 -7.94 6.86
N ASP A 76 4.43 -7.11 7.79
CA ASP A 76 5.26 -7.54 8.93
C ASP A 76 4.54 -8.62 9.76
N ARG A 77 3.23 -8.44 10.02
CA ARG A 77 2.42 -9.45 10.73
C ARG A 77 2.29 -10.77 9.99
N LEU A 78 2.25 -10.75 8.65
CA LEU A 78 2.23 -11.98 7.86
C LEU A 78 3.59 -12.65 7.89
N THR A 79 4.67 -11.88 7.76
CA THR A 79 6.03 -12.42 7.78
C THR A 79 6.44 -12.97 9.14
N ASP A 80 6.00 -12.35 10.25
CA ASP A 80 6.23 -12.84 11.61
C ASP A 80 5.60 -14.21 11.89
N ARG A 81 4.63 -14.63 11.06
CA ARG A 81 3.96 -15.94 11.17
C ARG A 81 4.62 -17.01 10.28
N LEU A 82 5.62 -16.63 9.49
CA LEU A 82 6.38 -17.56 8.66
C LEU A 82 7.31 -18.39 9.56
N PRO A 83 7.38 -19.71 9.36
CA PRO A 83 8.47 -20.50 9.94
C PRO A 83 9.81 -20.09 9.30
N ASP A 84 10.88 -20.11 10.11
CA ASP A 84 12.28 -19.88 9.68
C ASP A 84 12.73 -20.82 8.55
#